data_AF-A0A973F965-F1
#
_entry.id   AF-A0A973F965-F1
#
_cell.length_a   1.000
_cell.length_b   1.000
_cell.length_c   1.000
_cell.angle_alpha   90.00
_cell.angle_beta   90.00
_cell.angle_gamma   90.00
#
_symmetry.space_group_name_H-M   'P 1'
#
loop_
_entity.id
_entity.type
_entity.pdbx_description
1 polymer ?
#
loop_
_entity_poly.entity_id
_entity_poly.type
_entity_poly.pdbx_seq_one_letter_code
_entity_poly.pdbx_strand_id
1 'polypeptide(L)'
;LIGVFGFILLFIKDRLLALYFYLWIVIPYGAVSFFSKILFPRYLIFFASIFTFLGIYFIASQKDIKLRLLLIVTFLVSVGYLNYAIIFNPAVALLPPVDRGQYLEGWPAGWGMSEIVSFAREKSKEKPVVLLAEGNFGTSGDVLDSLLSRNDKISIQGYWPLGDTELKANQKLLKDHYVYVVFAHRDTFPKDWPIRLIKKYDKPGKHSSNYLYELTNNP
;
A
#
# COMPACT_ATOMS: atom_id res chain seq x y z
N LEU A 1 11.33 12.53 18.68
CA LEU A 1 11.77 13.28 19.88
C LEU A 1 13.18 12.90 20.33
N ILE A 2 13.48 11.63 20.64
CA ILE A 2 14.84 11.19 21.05
C ILE A 2 15.91 11.62 20.03
N GLY A 3 15.65 11.47 18.73
CA GLY A 3 16.55 11.94 17.67
C GLY A 3 16.83 13.45 17.69
N VAL A 4 15.85 14.27 18.07
CA VAL A 4 16.03 15.73 18.18
C VAL A 4 16.93 16.07 19.38
N PHE A 5 16.75 15.40 20.52
CA PHE A 5 17.67 15.56 21.66
C PHE A 5 19.09 15.11 21.31
N GLY A 6 19.23 14.05 20.52
CA GLY A 6 20.52 13.63 19.98
C GLY A 6 21.18 14.68 19.09
N PHE A 7 20.40 15.31 18.23
CA PHE A 7 20.89 16.41 17.40
C PHE A 7 21.35 17.61 18.24
N ILE A 8 20.56 18.03 19.23
CA ILE A 8 20.91 19.14 20.14
C ILE A 8 22.20 18.82 20.90
N LEU A 9 22.31 17.60 21.45
CA LEU A 9 23.52 17.18 22.15
C LEU A 9 24.74 17.17 21.24
N LEU A 10 24.57 16.67 20.01
CA LEU A 10 25.63 16.66 19.00
C LEU A 10 26.08 18.09 18.68
N PHE A 11 25.16 19.03 18.53
CA PHE A 11 25.46 20.44 18.29
C PHE A 11 26.28 21.09 19.41
N ILE A 12 26.05 20.69 20.66
CA ILE A 12 26.82 21.17 21.82
C ILE A 12 28.23 20.57 21.83
N LYS A 13 28.37 19.28 21.49
CA LYS A 13 29.65 18.54 21.58
C LYS A 13 30.56 18.70 20.37
N ASP A 14 29.99 18.67 19.17
CA ASP A 14 30.69 18.73 17.89
C ASP A 14 29.83 19.48 16.87
N ARG A 15 30.08 20.80 16.76
CA ARG A 15 29.35 21.69 15.86
C ARG A 15 29.56 21.34 14.39
N LEU A 16 30.73 20.83 14.01
CA LEU A 16 31.04 20.53 12.63
C LEU A 16 30.27 19.29 12.16
N LEU A 17 30.27 18.23 12.99
CA LEU A 17 29.49 17.03 12.72
C LEU A 17 27.98 17.30 12.78
N ALA A 18 27.53 18.14 13.71
CA ALA A 18 26.13 18.57 13.75
C ALA A 18 25.73 19.36 12.49
N LEU A 19 26.59 20.25 12.01
CA LEU A 19 26.37 20.98 10.76
C LEU A 19 26.30 20.04 9.56
N TYR A 20 27.15 19.01 9.51
CA TYR A 20 27.06 17.97 8.48
C TYR A 20 25.67 17.31 8.45
N PHE A 21 25.18 16.80 9.59
CA PHE A 21 23.83 16.20 9.65
C PHE A 21 22.72 17.21 9.35
N TYR A 22 22.87 18.46 9.78
CA TYR A 22 21.93 19.53 9.47
C TYR A 22 21.79 19.73 7.96
N LEU A 23 22.91 19.82 7.24
CA LEU A 23 22.91 19.96 5.79
C LEU A 23 22.28 18.75 5.09
N TRP A 24 22.53 17.53 5.60
CA TRP A 24 21.89 16.30 5.11
C TRP A 24 20.39 16.20 5.38
N ILE A 25 19.86 16.97 6.33
CA ILE A 25 18.43 17.07 6.55
C ILE A 25 17.86 18.20 5.67
N VAL A 26 18.43 19.40 5.75
CA VAL A 26 17.86 20.61 5.14
C VAL A 26 17.98 20.63 3.63
N ILE A 27 19.12 20.25 3.05
CA ILE A 27 19.29 20.30 1.59
C ILE A 27 18.35 19.30 0.90
N PRO A 28 18.31 18.00 1.27
CA PRO A 28 17.40 17.06 0.63
C PRO A 28 15.93 17.40 0.91
N TYR A 29 15.60 17.83 2.12
CA TYR A 29 14.21 18.22 2.43
C TYR A 29 13.78 19.44 1.61
N GLY A 30 14.64 20.45 1.48
CA GLY A 30 14.41 21.63 0.65
C GLY A 30 14.24 21.26 -0.81
N ALA A 31 15.10 20.40 -1.36
CA ALA A 31 14.99 19.92 -2.73
C ALA A 31 13.67 19.17 -2.96
N VAL A 32 13.34 18.18 -2.12
CA VAL A 32 12.11 17.41 -2.27
C VAL A 32 10.88 18.33 -2.14
N SER A 33 10.88 19.26 -1.19
CA SER A 33 9.78 20.22 -1.01
C SER A 33 9.63 21.18 -2.20
N PHE A 34 10.74 21.58 -2.83
CA PHE A 34 10.72 22.49 -3.98
C PHE A 34 10.24 21.80 -5.26
N PHE A 35 10.67 20.56 -5.51
CA PHE A 35 10.33 19.83 -6.73
C PHE A 35 9.02 19.05 -6.65
N SER A 36 8.51 18.75 -5.45
CA SER A 36 7.31 17.91 -5.30
C SER A 36 6.03 18.75 -5.35
N LYS A 37 5.14 18.45 -6.31
CA LYS A 37 3.77 18.98 -6.33
C LYS A 37 2.93 18.49 -5.13
N ILE A 38 3.20 17.26 -4.67
CA ILE A 38 2.57 16.64 -3.50
C ILE A 38 3.68 15.94 -2.71
N LEU A 39 3.90 16.36 -1.48
CA LEU A 39 4.87 15.74 -0.58
C LEU A 39 4.19 14.62 0.21
N PHE A 40 4.48 13.37 -0.15
CA PHE A 40 3.98 12.22 0.61
C PHE A 40 4.91 11.93 1.81
N PRO A 41 4.37 11.59 3.00
CA PRO A 41 5.19 11.29 4.17
C PRO A 41 6.20 10.16 3.95
N ARG A 42 5.87 9.16 3.12
CA ARG A 42 6.81 8.10 2.70
C ARG A 42 8.10 8.61 2.04
N TYR A 43 8.10 9.79 1.41
CA TYR A 43 9.33 10.38 0.85
C TYR A 43 10.28 10.87 1.94
N LEU A 44 9.78 11.06 3.17
CA LEU A 44 10.53 11.52 4.32
C LEU A 44 11.15 10.38 5.13
N ILE A 45 10.95 9.11 4.73
CA ILE A 45 11.47 7.94 5.46
C ILE A 45 12.99 7.97 5.60
N PHE A 46 13.70 8.55 4.63
CA PHE A 46 15.14 8.74 4.69
C PHE A 46 15.57 9.58 5.91
N PHE A 47 14.81 10.63 6.24
CA PHE A 47 15.09 11.45 7.43
C PHE A 47 14.84 10.68 8.72
N ALA A 48 13.89 9.74 8.74
CA ALA A 48 13.65 8.89 9.90
C ALA A 48 14.89 8.06 10.27
N SER A 49 15.65 7.56 9.28
CA SER A 49 16.92 6.87 9.52
C SER A 49 17.95 7.78 10.18
N ILE A 50 18.10 9.03 9.70
CA ILE A 50 19.02 10.01 10.29
C ILE A 50 18.64 10.31 11.75
N PHE A 51 17.36 10.59 12.01
CA PHE A 51 16.89 10.84 13.37
C PHE A 51 17.00 9.61 14.28
N THR A 52 16.95 8.40 13.72
CA THR A 52 17.18 7.17 14.47
C THR A 52 18.65 7.08 14.90
N PHE A 53 19.60 7.35 14.01
CA PHE A 53 21.03 7.40 14.37
C PHE A 53 21.33 8.45 15.43
N LEU A 54 20.79 9.66 15.28
CA LEU A 54 20.93 10.72 16.28
C LEU A 54 20.29 10.31 17.61
N GLY A 55 19.17 9.59 17.57
CA GLY A 55 18.53 9.08 18.77
C GLY A 55 19.37 8.04 19.49
N ILE A 56 20.00 7.13 18.75
CA ILE A 56 20.94 6.15 19.29
C ILE A 56 22.15 6.86 19.93
N TYR A 57 22.70 7.88 19.27
CA TYR A 57 23.77 8.70 19.82
C TYR A 57 23.38 9.32 21.17
N PHE A 58 22.17 9.89 21.28
CA PHE A 58 21.65 10.43 22.54
C PHE A 58 21.61 9.37 23.64
N ILE A 59 21.02 8.20 23.34
CA ILE A 59 20.89 7.07 24.28
C ILE A 59 22.27 6.59 24.74
N ALA A 60 23.20 6.40 23.81
CA ALA A 60 24.55 5.93 24.09
C ALA A 60 25.37 6.91 24.94
N SER A 61 25.09 8.21 24.82
CA SER A 61 25.77 9.25 25.59
C SER A 61 25.34 9.35 27.06
N GLN A 62 24.24 8.69 27.44
CA GLN A 62 23.75 8.70 28.82
C GLN A 62 24.64 7.84 29.71
N LYS A 63 25.15 8.44 30.80
CA LYS A 63 26.00 7.75 31.78
C LYS A 63 25.21 6.87 32.73
N ASP A 64 23.98 7.27 33.07
CA ASP A 64 23.10 6.49 33.94
C ASP A 64 22.49 5.30 33.17
N ILE A 65 22.82 4.09 33.61
CA ILE A 65 22.32 2.84 33.04
C ILE A 65 20.79 2.74 33.11
N LYS A 66 20.16 3.22 34.19
CA LYS A 66 18.71 3.14 34.37
C LYS A 66 18.00 4.04 33.37
N LEU A 67 18.47 5.28 33.21
CA LEU A 67 17.96 6.20 32.21
C LEU A 67 18.17 5.65 30.79
N ARG A 68 19.36 5.10 30.51
CA ARG A 68 19.65 4.51 29.20
C ARG A 68 18.71 3.35 28.87
N LEU A 69 18.48 2.44 29.82
CA LEU A 69 17.52 1.34 29.67
C LEU A 69 16.10 1.86 29.48
N LEU A 70 15.67 2.85 30.26
CA LEU A 70 14.35 3.48 30.11
C LEU A 70 14.16 4.05 28.69
N LEU A 71 15.15 4.76 28.15
CA LEU A 71 15.08 5.31 26.80
C LEU A 71 15.02 4.22 25.73
N ILE A 72 15.80 3.14 25.88
CA ILE A 72 15.77 1.98 24.97
C ILE A 72 14.38 1.33 24.99
N VAL A 73 13.85 1.04 26.19
CA VAL A 73 12.52 0.43 26.34
C VAL A 73 11.46 1.35 25.74
N THR A 74 11.52 2.65 26.01
CA THR A 74 10.58 3.63 25.46
C THR A 74 10.62 3.65 23.92
N PHE A 75 11.82 3.62 23.33
CA PHE A 75 11.98 3.55 21.88
C PHE A 75 11.39 2.26 21.29
N LEU A 76 11.74 1.10 21.86
CA LEU A 76 11.26 -0.20 21.39
C LEU A 76 9.74 -0.33 21.54
N VAL A 77 9.17 0.12 22.66
CA VAL A 77 7.71 0.12 22.88
C VAL A 77 7.02 1.04 21.87
N SER A 78 7.56 2.23 21.62
CA SER A 78 6.98 3.17 20.64
C SER A 78 7.00 2.59 19.22
N VAL A 79 8.13 2.00 18.80
CA VAL A 79 8.27 1.38 17.48
C VAL A 79 7.41 0.13 17.36
N GLY A 80 7.38 -0.70 18.41
CA GLY A 80 6.56 -1.90 18.48
C GLY A 80 5.07 -1.60 18.39
N TYR A 81 4.59 -0.59 19.13
CA TYR A 81 3.19 -0.16 19.10
C TYR A 81 2.73 0.28 17.71
N LEU A 82 3.53 1.08 17.01
CA LEU A 82 3.20 1.55 15.66
C LEU A 82 3.20 0.40 14.64
N ASN A 83 4.19 -0.49 14.72
CA ASN A 83 4.29 -1.63 13.79
C ASN A 83 3.26 -2.73 14.06
N TYR A 84 2.83 -2.90 15.31
CA TYR A 84 1.84 -3.91 15.68
C TYR A 84 0.55 -3.74 14.87
N ALA A 85 0.04 -2.50 14.77
CA ALA A 85 -1.14 -2.22 13.96
C ALA A 85 -0.89 -2.52 12.48
N ILE A 86 0.26 -2.13 11.92
CA ILE A 86 0.57 -2.36 10.50
C ILE A 86 0.60 -3.87 10.16
N ILE A 87 1.16 -4.70 11.05
CA ILE A 87 1.36 -6.13 10.80
C ILE A 87 0.08 -6.93 11.06
N PHE A 88 -0.59 -6.69 12.19
CA PHE A 88 -1.67 -7.56 12.65
C PHE A 88 -3.07 -6.98 12.40
N ASN A 89 -3.21 -5.67 12.27
CA ASN A 89 -4.50 -5.03 12.01
C ASN A 89 -4.34 -3.74 11.17
N PRO A 90 -3.96 -3.88 9.89
CA PRO A 90 -3.59 -2.74 9.06
C PRO A 90 -4.72 -1.70 8.92
N ALA A 91 -5.98 -2.12 9.06
CA ALA A 91 -7.13 -1.21 8.99
C ALA A 91 -7.10 -0.09 10.04
N VAL A 92 -6.53 -0.36 11.23
CA VAL A 92 -6.41 0.63 12.33
C VAL A 92 -5.04 1.28 12.40
N ALA A 93 -4.14 1.00 11.45
CA ALA A 93 -2.80 1.59 11.45
C ALA A 93 -2.87 3.12 11.40
N LEU A 94 -2.07 3.75 12.27
CA LEU A 94 -1.95 5.20 12.40
C LEU A 94 -1.07 5.76 11.27
N LEU A 95 -1.62 5.75 10.06
CA LEU A 95 -1.00 6.34 8.88
C LEU A 95 -1.47 7.79 8.71
N PRO A 96 -0.60 8.69 8.24
CA PRO A 96 -1.03 10.02 7.80
C PRO A 96 -2.16 9.89 6.76
N PRO A 97 -3.16 10.81 6.75
CA PRO A 97 -4.35 10.68 5.90
C PRO A 97 -4.04 10.42 4.42
N VAL A 98 -3.01 11.07 3.89
CA VAL A 98 -2.60 10.93 2.49
C VAL A 98 -2.06 9.52 2.20
N ASP A 99 -1.22 8.95 3.08
CA ASP A 99 -0.70 7.58 2.92
C ASP A 99 -1.80 6.55 3.21
N ARG A 100 -2.67 6.83 4.17
CA ARG A 100 -3.84 6.00 4.48
C ARG A 100 -4.76 5.86 3.26
N GLY A 101 -5.02 6.95 2.54
CA GLY A 101 -5.74 6.93 1.27
C GLY A 101 -5.04 6.11 0.18
N GLN A 102 -3.71 6.07 0.14
CA GLN A 102 -2.97 5.29 -0.87
C GLN A 102 -2.91 3.80 -0.55
N TYR A 103 -2.70 3.43 0.71
CA TYR A 103 -2.46 2.04 1.10
C TYR A 103 -3.73 1.29 1.54
N LEU A 104 -4.72 2.00 2.09
CA LEU A 104 -5.87 1.36 2.73
C LEU A 104 -7.20 1.78 2.11
N GLU A 105 -7.47 3.08 1.97
CA GLU A 105 -8.87 3.56 1.85
C GLU A 105 -9.28 4.00 0.45
N GLY A 106 -8.34 4.48 -0.37
CA GLY A 106 -8.62 5.07 -1.67
C GLY A 106 -8.59 4.09 -2.83
N TRP A 107 -8.82 4.60 -4.04
CA TRP A 107 -8.81 3.80 -5.27
C TRP A 107 -7.54 2.97 -5.50
N PRO A 108 -6.29 3.42 -5.19
CA PRO A 108 -5.10 2.63 -5.48
C PRO A 108 -4.84 1.51 -4.46
N ALA A 109 -5.60 1.48 -3.36
CA ALA A 109 -5.41 0.47 -2.32
C ALA A 109 -5.76 -0.94 -2.82
N GLY A 110 -4.82 -1.87 -2.69
CA GLY A 110 -4.96 -3.28 -3.06
C GLY A 110 -5.81 -4.13 -2.10
N TRP A 111 -6.64 -3.52 -1.26
CA TRP A 111 -7.47 -4.22 -0.28
C TRP A 111 -8.46 -5.20 -0.96
N GLY A 112 -8.57 -6.44 -0.51
CA GLY A 112 -9.44 -7.42 -1.16
C GLY A 112 -8.82 -8.15 -2.36
N MET A 113 -7.66 -7.71 -2.87
CA MET A 113 -7.05 -8.33 -4.06
C MET A 113 -6.52 -9.73 -3.78
N SER A 114 -5.98 -9.99 -2.59
CA SER A 114 -5.52 -11.34 -2.21
C SER A 114 -6.69 -12.31 -2.06
N GLU A 115 -7.85 -11.84 -1.60
CA GLU A 115 -9.09 -12.61 -1.54
C GLU A 115 -9.64 -12.90 -2.94
N ILE A 116 -9.59 -11.94 -3.86
CA ILE A 116 -9.95 -12.15 -5.27
C ILE A 116 -9.07 -13.21 -5.91
N VAL A 117 -7.75 -13.13 -5.73
CA VAL A 117 -6.80 -14.11 -6.26
C VAL A 117 -6.99 -15.48 -5.62
N SER A 118 -7.26 -15.54 -4.31
CA SER A 118 -7.56 -16.79 -3.62
C SER A 118 -8.84 -17.43 -4.14
N PHE A 119 -9.89 -16.64 -4.36
CA PHE A 119 -11.13 -17.10 -4.99
C PHE A 119 -10.88 -17.64 -6.41
N ALA A 120 -10.12 -16.90 -7.23
CA ALA A 120 -9.75 -17.32 -8.57
C ALA A 120 -8.93 -18.63 -8.54
N ARG A 121 -8.01 -18.78 -7.58
CA ARG A 121 -7.20 -19.99 -7.41
C ARG A 121 -8.04 -21.21 -7.09
N GLU A 122 -9.01 -21.10 -6.19
CA GLU A 122 -9.96 -22.18 -5.92
C GLU A 122 -10.76 -22.57 -7.18
N LYS A 123 -11.25 -21.58 -7.94
CA LYS A 123 -11.99 -21.83 -9.18
C LYS A 123 -11.11 -22.44 -10.29
N SER A 124 -9.83 -22.08 -10.31
CA SER A 124 -8.87 -22.58 -11.29
C SER A 124 -8.58 -24.09 -11.18
N LYS A 125 -8.95 -24.73 -10.05
CA LYS A 125 -8.87 -26.19 -9.87
C LYS A 125 -9.86 -26.94 -10.76
N GLU A 126 -11.02 -26.35 -11.03
CA GLU A 126 -12.06 -26.93 -11.89
C GLU A 126 -11.82 -26.58 -13.37
N LYS A 127 -11.57 -25.30 -13.64
CA LYS A 127 -11.51 -24.73 -14.99
C LYS A 127 -10.60 -23.50 -14.98
N PRO A 128 -9.71 -23.30 -15.97
CA PRO A 128 -8.82 -22.14 -16.02
C PRO A 128 -9.58 -20.82 -15.86
N VAL A 129 -8.96 -19.85 -15.20
CA VAL A 129 -9.58 -18.56 -14.86
C VAL A 129 -8.93 -17.42 -15.65
N VAL A 130 -9.74 -16.48 -16.10
CA VAL A 130 -9.30 -15.19 -16.64
C VAL A 130 -9.87 -14.08 -15.76
N LEU A 131 -9.00 -13.21 -15.24
CA LEU A 131 -9.39 -12.00 -14.53
C LEU A 131 -9.25 -10.79 -15.46
N LEU A 132 -10.37 -10.19 -15.84
CA LEU A 132 -10.40 -8.91 -16.54
C LEU A 132 -10.30 -7.80 -15.50
N ALA A 133 -9.25 -7.00 -15.54
CA ALA A 133 -9.00 -5.96 -14.55
C ALA A 133 -9.11 -4.57 -15.17
N GLU A 134 -9.81 -3.66 -14.49
CA GLU A 134 -9.81 -2.25 -14.85
C GLU A 134 -8.51 -1.59 -14.39
N GLY A 135 -7.58 -1.42 -15.33
CA GLY A 135 -6.27 -0.84 -15.09
C GLY A 135 -5.11 -1.75 -15.45
N ASN A 136 -4.14 -1.14 -16.11
CA ASN A 136 -2.76 -1.60 -16.30
C ASN A 136 -1.79 -0.46 -15.89
N PHE A 137 -0.47 -0.70 -15.95
CA PHE A 137 0.59 0.26 -15.61
C PHE A 137 0.68 0.63 -14.11
N GLY A 138 0.78 -0.38 -13.25
CA GLY A 138 0.90 -0.25 -11.80
C GLY A 138 -0.43 -0.13 -11.06
N THR A 139 -1.53 -0.57 -11.68
CA THR A 139 -2.90 -0.49 -11.12
C THR A 139 -3.49 -1.88 -10.87
N SER A 140 -4.82 -2.04 -10.87
CA SER A 140 -5.47 -3.25 -10.37
C SER A 140 -5.03 -4.54 -11.10
N GLY A 141 -4.79 -4.48 -12.41
CA GLY A 141 -4.26 -5.62 -13.18
C GLY A 141 -2.89 -6.08 -12.70
N ASP A 142 -1.94 -5.16 -12.56
CA ASP A 142 -0.58 -5.50 -12.12
C ASP A 142 -0.53 -5.93 -10.64
N VAL A 143 -1.42 -5.37 -9.80
CA VAL A 143 -1.56 -5.83 -8.41
C VAL A 143 -2.04 -7.28 -8.37
N LEU A 144 -3.06 -7.64 -9.16
CA LEU A 144 -3.53 -9.03 -9.24
C LEU A 144 -2.44 -9.96 -9.78
N ASP A 145 -1.73 -9.54 -10.81
CA ASP A 145 -0.64 -10.32 -11.42
C ASP A 145 0.49 -10.59 -10.40
N SER A 146 0.87 -9.58 -9.60
CA SER A 146 1.90 -9.72 -8.56
C SER A 146 1.58 -10.75 -7.47
N LEU A 147 0.31 -11.13 -7.33
CA LEU A 147 -0.18 -12.10 -6.34
C LEU A 147 -0.31 -13.51 -6.91
N LEU A 148 -0.08 -13.70 -8.21
CA LEU A 148 -0.12 -15.00 -8.86
C LEU A 148 1.13 -15.83 -8.56
N SER A 149 0.92 -17.13 -8.41
CA SER A 149 1.99 -18.13 -8.36
C SER A 149 2.26 -18.69 -9.75
N ARG A 150 3.50 -19.11 -10.03
CA ARG A 150 3.89 -19.66 -11.35
C ARG A 150 3.03 -20.83 -11.85
N ASN A 151 2.42 -21.58 -10.94
CA ASN A 151 1.60 -22.75 -11.25
C ASN A 151 0.09 -22.45 -11.28
N ASP A 152 -0.32 -21.19 -11.07
CA ASP A 152 -1.72 -20.81 -11.11
C ASP A 152 -2.26 -20.93 -12.55
N LYS A 153 -3.41 -21.58 -12.73
CA LYS A 153 -4.14 -21.61 -14.00
C LYS A 153 -5.03 -20.36 -14.13
N ILE A 154 -4.42 -19.21 -13.89
CA ILE A 154 -5.06 -17.89 -13.86
C ILE A 154 -4.29 -16.98 -14.82
N SER A 155 -5.01 -16.26 -15.68
CA SER A 155 -4.42 -15.16 -16.47
C SER A 155 -5.10 -13.84 -16.17
N ILE A 156 -4.34 -12.75 -16.20
CA ILE A 156 -4.83 -11.39 -16.00
C ILE A 156 -4.87 -10.67 -17.35
N GLN A 157 -5.97 -9.97 -17.62
CA GLN A 157 -6.08 -9.07 -18.77
C GLN A 157 -6.47 -7.68 -18.27
N GLY A 158 -5.52 -6.74 -18.29
CA GLY A 158 -5.75 -5.36 -17.90
C GLY A 158 -6.29 -4.53 -19.06
N TYR A 159 -7.34 -3.75 -18.82
CA TYR A 159 -7.95 -2.83 -19.78
C TYR A 159 -8.05 -1.42 -19.19
N TRP A 160 -7.83 -0.41 -20.03
CA TRP A 160 -8.03 0.99 -19.64
C TRP A 160 -8.65 1.81 -20.80
N PRO A 161 -9.94 2.18 -20.71
CA PRO A 161 -10.93 1.75 -19.72
C PRO A 161 -11.37 0.30 -19.94
N LEU A 162 -11.93 -0.33 -18.91
CA LEU A 162 -12.69 -1.59 -19.02
C LEU A 162 -14.18 -1.24 -19.18
N GLY A 163 -14.79 -1.59 -20.31
CA GLY A 163 -16.18 -1.29 -20.62
C GLY A 163 -16.92 -2.41 -21.36
N ASP A 164 -18.14 -2.10 -21.81
CA ASP A 164 -19.05 -3.06 -22.48
C ASP A 164 -18.40 -3.76 -23.69
N THR A 165 -17.65 -3.03 -24.49
CA THR A 165 -16.94 -3.55 -25.67
C THR A 165 -15.98 -4.67 -25.28
N GLU A 166 -15.15 -4.44 -24.26
CA GLU A 166 -14.16 -5.40 -23.77
C GLU A 166 -14.85 -6.58 -23.09
N LEU A 167 -15.92 -6.35 -22.33
CA LEU A 167 -16.72 -7.40 -21.69
C LEU A 167 -17.31 -8.34 -22.73
N LYS A 168 -18.00 -7.81 -23.75
CA LYS A 168 -18.59 -8.58 -24.85
C LYS A 168 -17.54 -9.32 -25.67
N ALA A 169 -16.41 -8.67 -25.97
CA ALA A 169 -15.31 -9.30 -26.69
C ALA A 169 -14.74 -10.52 -25.95
N ASN A 170 -14.81 -10.54 -24.63
CA ASN A 170 -14.33 -11.62 -23.77
C ASN A 170 -15.38 -12.69 -23.44
N GLN A 171 -16.66 -12.51 -23.77
CA GLN A 171 -17.69 -13.56 -23.56
C GLN A 171 -17.35 -14.87 -24.28
N LYS A 172 -16.62 -14.82 -25.39
CA LYS A 172 -16.12 -16.00 -26.10
C LYS A 172 -15.26 -16.92 -25.22
N LEU A 173 -14.58 -16.38 -24.20
CA LEU A 173 -13.74 -17.13 -23.27
C LEU A 173 -14.55 -18.00 -22.31
N LEU A 174 -15.83 -17.68 -22.08
CA LEU A 174 -16.72 -18.40 -21.15
C LEU A 174 -16.90 -19.88 -21.53
N LYS A 175 -16.67 -20.23 -22.80
CA LYS A 175 -16.68 -21.62 -23.28
C LYS A 175 -15.68 -22.48 -22.51
N ASP A 176 -14.43 -22.01 -22.42
CA ASP A 176 -13.30 -22.81 -21.93
C ASP A 176 -12.67 -22.29 -20.64
N HIS A 177 -13.06 -21.08 -20.19
CA HIS A 177 -12.60 -20.46 -18.96
C HIS A 177 -13.75 -20.05 -18.02
N TYR A 178 -13.44 -19.86 -16.74
CA TYR A 178 -14.22 -18.95 -15.90
C TYR A 178 -13.66 -17.54 -16.09
N VAL A 179 -14.54 -16.55 -16.27
CA VAL A 179 -14.13 -15.17 -16.50
C VAL A 179 -14.73 -14.29 -15.43
N TYR A 180 -13.85 -13.64 -14.66
CA TYR A 180 -14.24 -12.69 -13.63
C TYR A 180 -13.72 -11.31 -13.95
N VAL A 181 -14.40 -10.29 -13.45
CA VAL A 181 -14.14 -8.89 -13.76
C VAL A 181 -13.88 -8.14 -12.46
N VAL A 182 -12.78 -7.39 -12.41
CA VAL A 182 -12.31 -6.66 -11.24
C VAL A 182 -12.31 -5.17 -11.52
N PHE A 183 -13.09 -4.42 -10.73
CA PHE A 183 -13.14 -2.96 -10.78
C PHE A 183 -12.63 -2.36 -9.47
N ALA A 184 -11.70 -1.41 -9.58
CA ALA A 184 -11.09 -0.73 -8.42
C ALA A 184 -11.26 0.80 -8.44
N HIS A 185 -11.64 1.37 -9.59
CA HIS A 185 -11.64 2.83 -9.82
C HIS A 185 -13.03 3.46 -9.84
N ARG A 186 -14.09 2.65 -9.78
CA ARG A 186 -15.49 3.09 -9.88
C ARG A 186 -16.40 2.27 -8.96
N ASP A 187 -17.55 2.84 -8.63
CA ASP A 187 -18.57 2.25 -7.75
C ASP A 187 -19.95 2.13 -8.40
N THR A 188 -20.15 2.74 -9.58
CA THR A 188 -21.36 2.63 -10.38
C THR A 188 -21.11 1.84 -11.66
N PHE A 189 -22.02 0.92 -11.97
CA PHE A 189 -21.93 0.04 -13.13
C PHE A 189 -23.25 0.08 -13.92
N PRO A 190 -23.21 0.17 -15.26
CA PRO A 190 -24.41 0.07 -16.09
C PRO A 190 -25.12 -1.28 -15.90
N LYS A 191 -26.45 -1.27 -15.85
CA LYS A 191 -27.27 -2.46 -15.60
C LYS A 191 -27.35 -3.42 -16.79
N ASP A 192 -27.04 -2.91 -17.98
CA ASP A 192 -27.03 -3.61 -19.26
C ASP A 192 -25.69 -4.29 -19.56
N TRP A 193 -24.72 -4.18 -18.65
CA TRP A 193 -23.46 -4.91 -18.79
C TRP A 193 -23.65 -6.38 -18.44
N PRO A 194 -23.00 -7.29 -19.19
CA PRO A 194 -23.10 -8.73 -18.97
C PRO A 194 -22.25 -9.17 -17.77
N ILE A 195 -22.52 -8.61 -16.59
CA ILE A 195 -21.79 -8.89 -15.35
C ILE A 195 -22.73 -9.15 -14.17
N ARG A 196 -22.35 -10.08 -13.31
CA ARG A 196 -23.06 -10.41 -12.08
C ARG A 196 -22.15 -10.23 -10.87
N LEU A 197 -22.57 -9.41 -9.90
CA LEU A 197 -21.76 -9.15 -8.70
C LEU A 197 -21.58 -10.43 -7.90
N ILE A 198 -20.33 -10.84 -7.66
CA ILE A 198 -19.99 -11.93 -6.74
C ILE A 198 -19.76 -11.36 -5.35
N LYS A 199 -18.89 -10.36 -5.24
CA LYS A 199 -18.47 -9.81 -3.96
C LYS A 199 -17.97 -8.37 -4.09
N LYS A 200 -18.30 -7.59 -3.07
CA LYS A 200 -17.76 -6.25 -2.83
C LYS A 200 -16.78 -6.33 -1.66
N TYR A 201 -15.59 -5.76 -1.84
CA TYR A 201 -14.55 -5.66 -0.83
C TYR A 201 -14.46 -4.20 -0.37
N ASP A 202 -15.19 -3.87 0.69
CA ASP A 202 -15.12 -2.55 1.31
C ASP A 202 -13.71 -2.32 1.89
N LYS A 203 -13.09 -1.22 1.46
CA LYS A 203 -11.84 -0.75 2.05
C LYS A 203 -12.09 -0.16 3.44
N PRO A 204 -11.08 -0.12 4.34
CA PRO A 204 -11.17 0.60 5.60
C PRO A 204 -11.71 2.03 5.37
N GLY A 205 -12.53 2.52 6.31
CA GLY A 205 -13.20 3.82 6.17
C GLY A 205 -14.38 3.86 5.19
N LYS A 206 -14.60 2.81 4.36
CA LYS A 206 -15.71 2.68 3.40
C LYS A 206 -15.82 3.81 2.37
N HIS A 207 -14.69 4.46 2.07
CA HIS A 207 -14.63 5.54 1.08
C HIS A 207 -14.54 5.02 -0.36
N SER A 208 -14.02 3.81 -0.56
CA SER A 208 -13.99 3.14 -1.86
C SER A 208 -14.04 1.62 -1.67
N SER A 209 -14.14 0.87 -2.76
CA SER A 209 -14.24 -0.59 -2.72
C SER A 209 -13.65 -1.21 -3.97
N ASN A 210 -13.20 -2.45 -3.85
CA ASN A 210 -12.87 -3.29 -5.00
C ASN A 210 -14.03 -4.24 -5.24
N TYR A 211 -14.41 -4.42 -6.50
CA TYR A 211 -15.57 -5.22 -6.88
C TYR A 211 -15.13 -6.41 -7.71
N LEU A 212 -15.68 -7.58 -7.39
CA LEU A 212 -15.52 -8.81 -8.15
C LEU A 212 -16.86 -9.19 -8.75
N TYR A 213 -16.87 -9.28 -10.08
CA TYR A 213 -18.00 -9.71 -10.88
C TYR A 213 -17.68 -11.00 -11.63
N GLU A 214 -18.70 -11.74 -12.00
CA GLU A 214 -18.67 -12.80 -13.00
C GLU A 214 -19.12 -12.22 -14.33
N LEU A 215 -18.42 -12.55 -15.42
CA LEU A 215 -18.88 -12.24 -16.78
C LEU A 215 -19.95 -13.26 -17.20
N THR A 216 -21.10 -12.79 -17.69
CA THR A 216 -22.24 -13.63 -18.10
C THR A 216 -22.43 -13.61 -19.61
N ASN A 217 -23.19 -14.57 -20.16
CA ASN A 217 -23.55 -14.58 -21.59
C ASN A 217 -24.70 -13.62 -21.95
N ASN A 218 -25.48 -13.16 -20.96
CA ASN A 218 -26.60 -12.23 -21.13
C ASN A 218 -26.31 -10.91 -20.37
N PRO A 219 -26.73 -9.75 -20.90
CA PRO A 219 -26.85 -8.52 -20.12
C PRO A 219 -27.91 -8.66 -19.01
#